data_AF-A0A286RB48-F1
#
_entry.id   AF-A0A286RB48-F1
#
_cell.length_a   1.000
_cell.length_b   1.000
_cell.length_c   1.000
_cell.angle_alpha   90.00
_cell.angle_beta   90.00
_cell.angle_gamma   90.00
#
_symmetry.space_group_name_H-M   'P 1'
#
loop_
_entity.id
_entity.type
_entity.pdbx_description
1 polymer ?
#
loop_
_entity_poly.entity_id
_entity_poly.type
_entity_poly.pdbx_seq_one_letter_code
_entity_poly.pdbx_strand_id
1 'polypeptide(L)'
;MLGTQTVVMNRMSEAQTNRVLEPEGFITPQPTVEPKDAPSGQTDNMSTVAPSGVTAPIHIRNIIVADDDDLIRRILARWLTRAGYCVREAANGSEALQMAREEPPDIVITDWEMPGVEGPQLCREIRRLPLPHYVYLLILTSRNDPKWVVEGLESGADDFLSKPIREAELVARLRAAARILEGERKLQQLARTDALTGLLSQRSFYDILSYEFQRARRTNRPLSCAMLDLDFFKRINDVYGHPVGDVVLKVAADTLLRSCRHSDVVARYGGEEFCVLLPETTEEQAVNWAERFREMLRATQIDVVDKKLTVSCSIGVSGLYEDTLTPEQLVDQADQALLCAKRTGRDRVVSFRTVNQNVEFNLDESHRRHDLFEGILAEHVMTPIVAPLQGDETVEHVAAYFLRSRISSAPVVNENGQLIGIVSEKDLMEAITSSEGWNRPISELMRPHVITYPADTPVRVIYEFLCRVAMRRVIITDRGVPVGVVSRASLLRWFRNLVLSERARANGQQPAGDNTAEEIIQDALNQIDQERDKMAQKLAEKPPDLCAHLVGAASRIQELAVDILAFASAVQNPLGEHFGCGASSIVD
;
A
#
# COMPACT_ATOMS: atom_id res chain seq x y z
N MET A 1 14.12 63.65 -18.79
CA MET A 1 12.65 63.55 -18.88
C MET A 1 12.30 62.19 -18.32
N LEU A 2 11.98 62.13 -17.02
CA LEU A 2 10.62 62.19 -16.44
C LEU A 2 9.92 60.83 -16.58
N GLY A 3 9.45 60.13 -15.55
CA GLY A 3 9.36 60.39 -14.11
C GLY A 3 8.86 59.08 -13.43
N THR A 4 9.41 58.66 -12.30
CA THR A 4 8.93 58.96 -10.93
C THR A 4 7.46 58.60 -10.65
N GLN A 5 7.22 57.60 -9.78
CA GLN A 5 6.53 57.85 -8.52
C GLN A 5 6.85 56.77 -7.45
N THR A 6 6.85 57.24 -6.21
CA THR A 6 7.56 56.74 -5.03
C THR A 6 6.54 56.60 -3.89
N VAL A 7 6.59 55.47 -3.19
CA VAL A 7 6.42 55.22 -1.73
C VAL A 7 5.26 55.90 -0.97
N VAL A 8 4.53 55.08 -0.19
CA VAL A 8 4.22 55.42 1.23
C VAL A 8 4.39 54.16 2.11
N MET A 9 5.45 54.17 2.92
CA MET A 9 5.58 53.42 4.17
C MET A 9 4.65 54.04 5.23
N ASN A 10 4.08 53.23 6.11
CA ASN A 10 3.72 53.73 7.44
C ASN A 10 4.15 52.71 8.52
N ARG A 11 5.14 53.12 9.31
CA ARG A 11 5.50 52.55 10.62
C ARG A 11 4.82 53.40 11.67
N MET A 12 4.15 52.79 12.64
CA MET A 12 4.14 53.31 14.00
C MET A 12 4.32 52.16 14.99
N SER A 13 5.37 52.29 15.79
CA SER A 13 5.67 51.54 17.00
C SER A 13 4.94 52.16 18.18
N GLU A 14 4.48 51.36 19.13
CA GLU A 14 4.55 51.67 20.55
C GLU A 14 4.42 50.39 21.38
N ALA A 15 5.14 50.37 22.50
CA ALA A 15 5.55 49.20 23.26
C ALA A 15 4.80 49.08 24.61
N GLN A 16 4.97 47.89 25.22
CA GLN A 16 4.69 47.51 26.63
C GLN A 16 3.20 47.26 26.94
N THR A 17 2.80 46.14 27.56
CA THR A 17 3.30 45.64 28.86
C THR A 17 2.89 44.16 29.08
N ASN A 18 3.78 43.40 29.72
CA ASN A 18 3.58 42.04 30.26
C ASN A 18 2.34 41.92 31.17
N ARG A 19 1.61 40.79 31.08
CA ARG A 19 0.97 40.17 32.24
C ARG A 19 0.76 38.67 32.05
N VAL A 20 1.32 37.95 33.00
CA VAL A 20 1.24 36.51 33.29
C VAL A 20 -0.19 36.12 33.65
N LEU A 21 -0.66 34.98 33.14
CA LEU A 21 -1.83 34.26 33.67
C LEU A 21 -1.47 32.78 33.81
N GLU A 22 -1.37 32.33 35.05
CA GLU A 22 -1.42 30.91 35.44
C GLU A 22 -2.85 30.37 35.32
N PRO A 23 -3.04 29.05 35.18
CA PRO A 23 -4.27 28.40 35.59
C PRO A 23 -4.06 27.54 36.84
N GLU A 24 -4.80 27.87 37.90
CA GLU A 24 -5.04 27.04 39.07
C GLU A 24 -5.82 25.76 38.73
N GLY A 25 -5.58 24.71 39.52
CA GLY A 25 -6.68 23.93 40.09
C GLY A 25 -6.84 22.49 39.62
N PHE A 26 -6.09 21.55 40.22
CA PHE A 26 -6.61 20.19 40.46
C PHE A 26 -6.33 19.76 41.90
N ILE A 27 -7.44 19.52 42.62
CA ILE A 27 -7.54 19.09 44.01
C ILE A 27 -7.21 17.59 44.08
N THR A 28 -6.30 17.20 44.98
CA THR A 28 -6.06 15.81 45.39
C THR A 28 -6.58 15.60 46.82
N PRO A 29 -7.17 14.44 47.16
CA PRO A 29 -7.60 14.14 48.52
C PRO A 29 -6.43 13.60 49.38
N GLN A 30 -6.42 14.01 50.64
CA GLN A 30 -5.46 13.60 51.68
C GLN A 30 -5.61 12.13 52.13
N PRO A 31 -4.57 11.52 52.73
CA PRO A 31 -4.62 10.19 53.30
C PRO A 31 -4.93 10.19 54.82
N THR A 32 -5.60 9.13 55.29
CA THR A 32 -5.83 8.83 56.72
C THR A 32 -5.02 7.63 57.20
N VAL A 33 -4.15 7.90 58.19
CA VAL A 33 -3.89 7.21 59.48
C VAL A 33 -3.49 5.71 59.51
N GLU A 34 -2.31 5.50 60.14
CA GLU A 34 -1.65 4.29 60.69
C GLU A 34 -2.50 3.40 61.64
N PRO A 35 -2.11 2.12 61.92
CA PRO A 35 -1.20 1.82 63.06
C PRO A 35 -0.20 0.65 62.89
N LYS A 36 0.99 0.86 63.51
CA LYS A 36 1.86 -0.03 64.34
C LYS A 36 1.78 -1.56 64.21
N ASP A 37 2.94 -2.20 63.95
CA ASP A 37 3.72 -2.95 64.95
C ASP A 37 4.99 -3.58 64.32
N ALA A 38 6.10 -3.58 65.08
CA ALA A 38 7.35 -4.28 64.79
C ALA A 38 7.62 -5.33 65.88
N PRO A 39 8.52 -6.31 65.64
CA PRO A 39 9.74 -6.27 66.43
C PRO A 39 11.04 -6.65 65.67
N SER A 40 12.06 -5.86 66.00
CA SER A 40 13.52 -6.11 66.11
C SER A 40 14.16 -7.46 65.74
N GLY A 41 15.31 -7.36 65.03
CA GLY A 41 16.42 -8.32 65.06
C GLY A 41 17.68 -7.78 64.34
N GLN A 42 18.75 -7.56 65.12
CA GLN A 42 20.13 -7.12 64.75
C GLN A 42 20.78 -8.05 63.69
N THR A 43 21.75 -7.66 62.86
CA THR A 43 23.12 -7.21 63.21
C THR A 43 23.85 -6.52 62.05
N ASP A 44 24.75 -5.61 62.43
CA ASP A 44 25.76 -4.89 61.63
C ASP A 44 26.59 -5.74 60.66
N ASN A 45 26.95 -5.14 59.51
CA ASN A 45 28.35 -5.10 59.10
C ASN A 45 28.67 -3.92 58.16
N MET A 46 29.78 -3.24 58.47
CA MET A 46 30.34 -2.07 57.79
C MET A 46 30.74 -2.35 56.34
N SER A 47 30.43 -1.43 55.41
CA SER A 47 31.37 -0.96 54.39
C SER A 47 30.87 0.31 53.69
N THR A 48 31.59 1.41 53.95
CA THR A 48 31.93 2.53 53.05
C THR A 48 30.88 3.00 52.01
N VAL A 49 30.34 4.18 52.31
CA VAL A 49 29.57 5.04 51.41
C VAL A 49 30.44 5.56 50.25
N ALA A 50 29.98 5.35 49.01
CA ALA A 50 30.35 6.11 47.81
C ALA A 50 29.07 6.34 46.99
N PRO A 51 28.96 7.45 46.23
CA PRO A 51 27.69 8.10 45.97
C PRO A 51 26.84 7.37 44.93
N SER A 52 25.57 7.21 45.27
CA SER A 52 24.50 6.73 44.41
C SER A 52 24.26 7.71 43.26
N GLY A 53 24.63 7.29 42.04
CA GLY A 53 24.30 7.97 40.79
C GLY A 53 23.72 6.96 39.82
N VAL A 54 22.40 6.98 39.69
CA VAL A 54 21.52 6.34 38.69
C VAL A 54 22.27 5.59 37.57
N THR A 55 22.27 4.26 37.62
CA THR A 55 22.53 3.41 36.44
C THR A 55 21.29 2.58 36.16
N ALA A 56 20.39 3.12 35.33
CA ALA A 56 19.45 2.30 34.58
C ALA A 56 20.26 1.42 33.61
N PRO A 57 19.83 0.18 33.32
CA PRO A 57 20.62 -0.78 32.56
C PRO A 57 20.85 -0.24 31.15
N ILE A 58 22.11 -0.11 30.75
CA ILE A 58 22.48 0.19 29.37
C ILE A 58 22.09 -1.05 28.56
N HIS A 59 20.96 -0.99 27.85
CA HIS A 59 20.69 -1.94 26.77
C HIS A 59 21.92 -1.97 25.87
N ILE A 60 22.50 -3.16 25.69
CA ILE A 60 23.71 -3.40 24.89
C ILE A 60 23.55 -2.69 23.55
N ARG A 61 24.37 -1.65 23.32
CA ARG A 61 24.33 -0.89 22.06
C ARG A 61 25.48 -1.34 21.16
N ASN A 62 25.14 -1.75 19.95
CA ASN A 62 26.07 -2.17 18.92
C ASN A 62 26.60 -0.93 18.18
N ILE A 63 27.93 -0.76 18.18
CA ILE A 63 28.61 0.35 17.52
C ILE A 63 29.48 -0.19 16.40
N ILE A 64 29.44 0.45 15.23
CA ILE A 64 30.47 0.30 14.20
C ILE A 64 31.46 1.47 14.34
N VAL A 65 32.75 1.17 14.36
CA VAL A 65 33.84 2.17 14.27
C VAL A 65 34.56 1.98 12.94
N ALA A 66 34.46 2.97 12.06
CA ALA A 66 35.13 3.04 10.77
C ALA A 66 36.24 4.10 10.81
N ASP A 67 37.49 3.68 10.66
CA ASP A 67 38.66 4.56 10.56
C ASP A 67 39.74 3.75 9.82
N ASP A 68 40.51 4.36 8.92
CA ASP A 68 41.53 3.64 8.15
C ASP A 68 42.82 3.40 8.96
N ASP A 69 43.08 4.22 9.99
CA ASP A 69 44.18 4.04 10.92
C ASP A 69 43.86 2.94 11.96
N ASP A 70 44.58 1.81 11.85
CA ASP A 70 44.42 0.64 12.75
C ASP A 70 44.70 0.99 14.22
N LEU A 71 45.61 1.93 14.50
CA LEU A 71 45.90 2.34 15.87
C LEU A 71 44.74 3.15 16.44
N ILE A 72 44.21 4.13 15.70
CA ILE A 72 43.07 4.95 16.15
C ILE A 72 41.84 4.07 16.34
N ARG A 73 41.52 3.22 15.35
CA ARG A 73 40.37 2.30 15.39
C ARG A 73 40.41 1.40 16.63
N ARG A 74 41.55 0.78 16.93
CA ARG A 74 41.72 -0.08 18.13
C ARG A 74 41.70 0.67 19.45
N ILE A 75 42.14 1.93 19.48
CA ILE A 75 42.05 2.79 20.68
C ILE A 75 40.58 3.12 20.95
N LEU A 76 39.84 3.56 19.93
CA LEU A 76 38.41 3.84 20.02
C LEU A 76 37.63 2.60 20.45
N ALA A 77 37.87 1.46 19.80
CA ALA A 77 37.22 0.20 20.15
C ALA A 77 37.44 -0.16 21.62
N ARG A 78 38.67 -0.08 22.14
CA ARG A 78 38.96 -0.32 23.56
C ARG A 78 38.22 0.62 24.51
N TRP A 79 38.21 1.92 24.21
CA TRP A 79 37.50 2.90 25.03
C TRP A 79 36.00 2.59 25.11
N LEU A 80 35.39 2.27 23.97
CA LEU A 80 33.96 1.98 23.86
C LEU A 80 33.59 0.64 24.49
N THR A 81 34.38 -0.41 24.28
CA THR A 81 34.19 -1.69 24.97
C THR A 81 34.28 -1.54 26.48
N ARG A 82 35.25 -0.75 26.98
CA ARG A 82 35.35 -0.44 28.42
C ARG A 82 34.15 0.34 28.95
N ALA A 83 33.54 1.17 28.13
CA ALA A 83 32.32 1.91 28.46
C ALA A 83 31.03 1.05 28.35
N GLY A 84 31.14 -0.24 27.97
CA GLY A 84 30.04 -1.19 27.94
C GLY A 84 29.34 -1.35 26.58
N TYR A 85 29.96 -0.87 25.49
CA TYR A 85 29.43 -1.02 24.13
C TYR A 85 29.96 -2.28 23.44
N CYS A 86 29.13 -2.88 22.58
CA CYS A 86 29.58 -3.94 21.67
C CYS A 86 30.10 -3.29 20.40
N VAL A 87 31.39 -3.43 20.12
CA VAL A 87 32.05 -2.71 19.02
C VAL A 87 32.41 -3.66 17.89
N ARG A 88 32.06 -3.28 16.67
CA ARG A 88 32.57 -3.86 15.43
C ARG A 88 33.46 -2.84 14.74
N GLU A 89 34.64 -3.28 14.31
CA GLU A 89 35.65 -2.43 13.69
C GLU A 89 35.60 -2.61 12.17
N ALA A 90 35.63 -1.50 11.43
CA ALA A 90 35.71 -1.46 9.97
C ALA A 90 36.92 -0.62 9.55
N ALA A 91 37.71 -1.13 8.60
CA ALA A 91 38.93 -0.46 8.13
C ALA A 91 38.68 0.62 7.07
N ASN A 92 37.45 0.76 6.57
CA ASN A 92 37.06 1.76 5.58
C ASN A 92 35.53 1.90 5.53
N GLY A 93 35.04 2.92 4.81
CA GLY A 93 33.62 3.18 4.69
C GLY A 93 32.83 2.09 3.97
N SER A 94 33.42 1.38 3.00
CA SER A 94 32.74 0.30 2.27
C SER A 94 32.44 -0.90 3.18
N GLU A 95 33.42 -1.30 4.00
CA GLU A 95 33.27 -2.37 4.99
C GLU A 95 32.22 -1.98 6.05
N ALA A 96 32.25 -0.74 6.53
CA ALA A 96 31.26 -0.22 7.47
C ALA A 96 29.84 -0.25 6.89
N LEU A 97 29.67 0.13 5.62
CA LEU A 97 28.39 0.08 4.92
C LEU A 97 27.88 -1.36 4.76
N GLN A 98 28.77 -2.31 4.42
CA GLN A 98 28.42 -3.72 4.33
C GLN A 98 27.96 -4.26 5.70
N MET A 99 28.74 -4.01 6.76
CA MET A 99 28.39 -4.42 8.12
C MET A 99 27.05 -3.84 8.58
N ALA A 100 26.75 -2.59 8.21
CA ALA A 100 25.48 -1.94 8.53
C ALA A 100 24.28 -2.54 7.77
N ARG A 101 24.49 -3.09 6.56
CA ARG A 101 23.46 -3.80 5.79
C ARG A 101 23.17 -5.19 6.36
N GLU A 102 24.22 -5.91 6.76
CA GLU A 102 24.11 -7.28 7.28
C GLU A 102 23.48 -7.31 8.67
N GLU A 103 23.95 -6.43 9.56
CA GLU A 103 23.43 -6.30 10.92
C GLU A 103 23.40 -4.80 11.30
N PRO A 104 22.23 -4.16 11.31
CA PRO A 104 22.13 -2.72 11.58
C PRO A 104 22.65 -2.34 12.98
N PRO A 105 23.58 -1.37 13.10
CA PRO A 105 24.08 -0.91 14.40
C PRO A 105 23.17 0.18 15.00
N ASP A 106 23.31 0.43 16.30
CA ASP A 106 22.69 1.58 16.96
C ASP A 106 23.39 2.89 16.61
N ILE A 107 24.73 2.83 16.53
CA ILE A 107 25.60 3.98 16.32
C ILE A 107 26.70 3.60 15.32
N VAL A 108 27.00 4.51 14.39
CA VAL A 108 28.21 4.44 13.56
C VAL A 108 29.08 5.63 13.89
N ILE A 109 30.35 5.35 14.15
CA ILE A 109 31.41 6.34 14.31
C ILE A 109 32.32 6.18 13.11
N THR A 110 32.49 7.22 12.32
CA THR A 110 33.28 7.17 11.09
C THR A 110 34.31 8.28 11.06
N ASP A 111 35.52 7.98 10.59
CA ASP A 111 36.44 9.04 10.18
C ASP A 111 35.89 9.77 8.95
N TRP A 112 36.25 11.04 8.84
CA TRP A 112 35.90 11.86 7.69
C TRP A 112 36.63 11.36 6.44
N GLU A 113 37.96 11.21 6.55
CA GLU A 113 38.84 10.87 5.44
C GLU A 113 39.19 9.38 5.55
N MET A 114 38.70 8.58 4.61
CA MET A 114 39.05 7.16 4.52
C MET A 114 39.21 6.78 3.05
N PRO A 115 40.07 5.79 2.71
CA PRO A 115 40.17 5.28 1.36
C PRO A 115 38.83 4.72 0.85
N GLY A 116 38.48 5.08 -0.39
CA GLY A 116 37.25 4.63 -1.04
C GLY A 116 36.05 5.48 -0.64
N VAL A 117 35.25 5.00 0.30
CA VAL A 117 34.04 5.71 0.75
C VAL A 117 34.40 6.61 1.94
N GLU A 118 34.32 7.92 1.72
CA GLU A 118 34.54 8.93 2.77
C GLU A 118 33.39 8.96 3.78
N GLY A 119 33.66 9.45 5.01
CA GLY A 119 32.69 9.50 6.10
C GLY A 119 31.35 10.19 5.75
N PRO A 120 31.35 11.39 5.14
CA PRO A 120 30.11 12.03 4.70
C PRO A 120 29.35 11.21 3.65
N GLN A 121 30.06 10.53 2.73
CA GLN A 121 29.43 9.67 1.74
C GLN A 121 28.81 8.43 2.39
N LEU A 122 29.50 7.81 3.35
CA LEU A 122 28.97 6.72 4.16
C LEU A 122 27.68 7.14 4.88
N CYS A 123 27.63 8.35 5.44
CA CYS A 123 26.44 8.86 6.10
C CYS A 123 25.24 8.95 5.15
N ARG A 124 25.44 9.51 3.94
CA ARG A 124 24.40 9.59 2.92
C ARG A 124 23.91 8.20 2.48
N GLU A 125 24.82 7.25 2.31
CA GLU A 125 24.49 5.89 1.93
C GLU A 125 23.69 5.17 3.03
N ILE A 126 24.12 5.28 4.31
CA ILE A 126 23.38 4.71 5.44
C ILE A 126 21.97 5.32 5.54
N ARG A 127 21.81 6.62 5.33
CA ARG A 127 20.50 7.30 5.34
C ARG A 127 19.56 6.84 4.23
N ARG A 128 20.09 6.31 3.12
CA ARG A 128 19.31 5.75 2.01
C ARG A 128 18.94 4.28 2.21
N LEU A 129 19.55 3.59 3.18
CA LEU A 129 19.22 2.20 3.46
C LEU A 129 17.86 2.09 4.17
N PRO A 130 17.02 1.10 3.80
CA PRO A 130 15.79 0.79 4.52
C PRO A 130 16.12 0.02 5.81
N LEU A 131 16.71 0.70 6.79
CA LEU A 131 17.08 0.10 8.08
C LEU A 131 15.87 0.01 9.02
N PRO A 132 15.82 -1.02 9.90
CA PRO A 132 14.67 -1.27 10.77
C PRO A 132 14.49 -0.21 11.87
N HIS A 133 15.51 0.59 12.15
CA HIS A 133 15.46 1.66 13.14
C HIS A 133 16.41 2.80 12.78
N TYR A 134 16.26 3.93 13.48
CA TYR A 134 17.19 5.04 13.36
C TYR A 134 18.59 4.62 13.81
N VAL A 135 19.60 5.05 13.06
CA VAL A 135 21.03 4.82 13.37
C VAL A 135 21.68 6.16 13.60
N TYR A 136 22.31 6.33 14.77
CA TYR A 136 23.01 7.57 15.08
C TYR A 136 24.39 7.60 14.40
N LEU A 137 24.70 8.69 13.70
CA LEU A 137 25.92 8.85 12.91
C LEU A 137 26.81 9.94 13.50
N LEU A 138 28.02 9.56 13.94
CA LEU A 138 29.03 10.46 14.49
C LEU A 138 30.26 10.50 13.56
N ILE A 139 30.60 11.68 13.05
CA ILE A 139 31.81 11.86 12.23
C ILE A 139 32.99 12.32 13.10
N LEU A 140 34.14 11.68 12.95
CA LEU A 140 35.42 12.12 13.50
C LEU A 140 36.12 12.98 12.43
N THR A 141 36.63 14.16 12.79
CA THR A 141 37.23 15.07 11.80
C THR A 141 38.51 15.73 12.30
N SER A 142 39.53 15.81 11.47
CA SER A 142 40.73 16.63 11.73
C SER A 142 40.54 18.09 11.30
N ARG A 143 39.40 18.42 10.67
CA ARG A 143 39.12 19.74 10.10
C ARG A 143 38.39 20.60 11.12
N ASN A 144 39.00 21.73 11.49
CA ASN A 144 38.45 22.68 12.46
C ASN A 144 37.78 23.92 11.83
N ASP A 145 37.71 23.99 10.50
CA ASP A 145 37.03 25.10 9.81
C ASP A 145 35.50 24.88 9.84
N PRO A 146 34.70 25.86 10.30
CA PRO A 146 33.24 25.78 10.39
C PRO A 146 32.54 25.34 9.10
N LYS A 147 33.13 25.55 7.93
CA LYS A 147 32.55 25.13 6.64
C LYS A 147 32.40 23.62 6.53
N TRP A 148 33.34 22.85 7.07
CA TRP A 148 33.29 21.38 7.04
C TRP A 148 32.29 20.81 8.04
N VAL A 149 32.00 21.55 9.13
CA VAL A 149 30.94 21.18 10.07
C VAL A 149 29.57 21.21 9.41
N VAL A 150 29.30 22.24 8.60
CA VAL A 150 28.05 22.37 7.85
C VAL A 150 27.90 21.24 6.84
N GLU A 151 28.94 20.95 6.05
CA GLU A 151 28.93 19.85 5.09
C GLU A 151 28.72 18.48 5.75
N GLY A 152 29.32 18.27 6.93
CA GLY A 152 29.15 17.03 7.69
C GLY A 152 27.70 16.82 8.14
N LEU A 153 27.04 17.86 8.63
CA LEU A 153 25.64 17.78 9.03
C LEU A 153 24.70 17.63 7.81
N GLU A 154 24.99 18.33 6.72
CA GLU A 154 24.24 18.20 5.45
C GLU A 154 24.37 16.80 4.81
N SER A 155 25.40 16.03 5.18
CA SER A 155 25.56 14.63 4.77
C SER A 155 24.65 13.65 5.51
N GLY A 156 23.88 14.13 6.49
CA GLY A 156 22.97 13.32 7.29
C GLY A 156 23.57 12.82 8.60
N ALA A 157 24.78 13.26 8.97
CA ALA A 157 25.37 12.96 10.28
C ALA A 157 24.60 13.66 11.41
N ASP A 158 24.50 13.00 12.57
CA ASP A 158 23.84 13.55 13.76
C ASP A 158 24.75 14.48 14.55
N ASP A 159 26.06 14.20 14.56
CA ASP A 159 27.05 14.95 15.32
C ASP A 159 28.46 14.73 14.75
N PHE A 160 29.41 15.52 15.24
CA PHE A 160 30.83 15.40 14.89
C PHE A 160 31.74 15.59 16.10
N LEU A 161 32.97 15.08 16.00
CA LEU A 161 34.00 15.21 17.02
C LEU A 161 35.37 15.50 16.39
N SER A 162 36.01 16.58 16.82
CA SER A 162 37.32 16.97 16.30
C SER A 162 38.45 16.09 16.87
N LYS A 163 39.39 15.66 16.02
CA LYS A 163 40.66 15.03 16.41
C LYS A 163 41.63 16.13 16.94
N PRO A 164 42.40 15.89 18.02
CA PRO A 164 42.58 14.64 18.74
C PRO A 164 41.42 14.30 19.68
N ILE A 165 40.98 13.05 19.64
CA ILE A 165 39.80 12.57 20.36
C ILE A 165 40.12 12.37 21.84
N ARG A 166 39.31 12.96 22.71
CA ARG A 166 39.36 12.73 24.16
C ARG A 166 38.30 11.71 24.55
N GLU A 167 38.71 10.62 25.19
CA GLU A 167 37.80 9.54 25.62
C GLU A 167 36.57 10.08 26.38
N ALA A 168 36.79 10.98 27.35
CA ALA A 168 35.71 11.55 28.15
C ALA A 168 34.68 12.32 27.29
N GLU A 169 35.12 13.01 26.23
CA GLU A 169 34.24 13.74 25.33
C GLU A 169 33.45 12.78 24.43
N LEU A 170 34.14 11.79 23.85
CA LEU A 170 33.50 10.76 23.03
C LEU A 170 32.40 10.04 23.82
N VAL A 171 32.71 9.57 25.04
CA VAL A 171 31.74 8.89 25.89
C VAL A 171 30.58 9.82 26.27
N ALA A 172 30.83 11.10 26.51
CA ALA A 172 29.76 12.07 26.79
C ALA A 172 28.81 12.26 25.60
N ARG A 173 29.34 12.35 24.36
CA ARG A 173 28.54 12.43 23.14
C ARG A 173 27.72 11.17 22.91
N LEU A 174 28.32 9.99 23.10
CA LEU A 174 27.60 8.73 22.97
C LEU A 174 26.50 8.53 24.03
N ARG A 175 26.65 9.11 25.22
CA ARG A 175 25.57 9.18 26.21
C ARG A 175 24.44 10.14 25.82
N ALA A 176 24.72 11.17 25.02
CA ALA A 176 23.68 12.03 24.45
C ALA A 176 22.97 11.32 23.30
N ALA A 177 23.72 10.72 22.36
CA ALA A 177 23.21 9.87 21.29
C ALA A 177 22.28 8.77 21.82
N ALA A 178 22.70 8.09 22.88
CA ALA A 178 21.93 7.12 23.62
C ALA A 178 20.52 7.59 24.02
N ARG A 179 20.40 8.81 24.53
CA ARG A 179 19.13 9.40 24.96
C ARG A 179 18.24 9.76 23.77
N ILE A 180 18.84 10.23 22.68
CA ILE A 180 18.12 10.51 21.43
C ILE A 180 17.54 9.21 20.87
N LEU A 181 18.34 8.14 20.77
CA LEU A 181 17.90 6.84 20.31
C LEU A 181 16.79 6.25 21.19
N GLU A 182 16.85 6.46 22.50
CA GLU A 182 15.80 6.02 23.43
C GLU A 182 14.51 6.82 23.25
N GLY A 183 14.61 8.12 23.00
CA GLY A 183 13.48 8.99 22.65
C GLY A 183 12.82 8.58 21.33
N GLU A 184 13.61 8.35 20.28
CA GLU A 184 13.14 7.85 18.98
C GLU A 184 12.44 6.51 19.13
N ARG A 185 13.02 5.56 19.87
CA ARG A 185 12.37 4.29 20.18
C ARG A 185 11.04 4.48 20.91
N LYS A 186 10.98 5.40 21.86
CA LYS A 186 9.76 5.68 22.62
C LYS A 186 8.68 6.33 21.73
N LEU A 187 9.05 7.23 20.83
CA LEU A 187 8.14 7.81 19.83
C LEU A 187 7.62 6.74 18.87
N GLN A 188 8.50 5.87 18.37
CA GLN A 188 8.09 4.71 17.56
C GLN A 188 7.17 3.77 18.34
N GLN A 189 7.45 3.53 19.63
CA GLN A 189 6.59 2.75 20.51
C GLN A 189 5.22 3.38 20.73
N LEU A 190 5.15 4.70 20.90
CA LEU A 190 3.88 5.44 21.02
C LEU A 190 3.07 5.43 19.71
N ALA A 191 3.73 5.26 18.56
CA ALA A 191 3.10 5.09 17.26
C ALA A 191 2.70 3.63 16.93
N ARG A 192 2.86 2.69 17.89
CA ARG A 192 2.53 1.27 17.66
C ARG A 192 1.04 0.98 17.63
N THR A 193 0.22 1.81 18.24
CA THR A 193 -1.21 1.58 18.38
C THR A 193 -2.03 2.68 17.75
N ASP A 194 -3.15 2.31 17.14
CA ASP A 194 -4.18 3.23 16.69
C ASP A 194 -4.83 3.95 17.88
N ALA A 195 -4.84 5.29 17.85
CA ALA A 195 -5.28 6.11 18.97
C ALA A 195 -6.78 5.95 19.31
N LEU A 196 -7.61 5.53 18.35
CA LEU A 196 -9.04 5.39 18.55
C LEU A 196 -9.41 4.04 19.18
N THR A 197 -8.82 2.96 18.67
CA THR A 197 -9.18 1.59 19.01
C THR A 197 -8.21 0.92 20.00
N GLY A 198 -7.00 1.45 20.15
CA GLY A 198 -5.93 0.84 20.95
C GLY A 198 -5.30 -0.41 20.32
N LEU A 199 -5.78 -0.84 19.15
CA LEU A 199 -5.19 -1.93 18.38
C LEU A 199 -3.86 -1.51 17.77
N LEU A 200 -3.10 -2.47 17.23
CA LEU A 200 -1.87 -2.14 16.52
C LEU A 200 -2.15 -1.26 15.28
N SER A 201 -1.22 -0.36 14.98
CA SER A 201 -1.21 0.39 13.73
C SER A 201 -0.82 -0.52 12.56
N GLN A 202 -1.22 -0.14 11.35
CA GLN A 202 -0.84 -0.85 10.12
C GLN A 202 0.67 -1.09 10.03
N ARG A 203 1.50 -0.10 10.40
CA ARG A 203 2.95 -0.23 10.37
C ARG A 203 3.45 -1.31 11.33
N SER A 204 2.99 -1.28 12.58
CA SER A 204 3.37 -2.29 13.58
C SER A 204 2.85 -3.69 13.27
N PHE A 205 1.73 -3.79 12.56
CA PHE A 205 1.27 -5.06 12.03
C PHE A 205 2.28 -5.67 11.04
N TYR A 206 2.78 -4.89 10.08
CA TYR A 206 3.75 -5.36 9.09
C TYR A 206 5.10 -5.78 9.71
N ASP A 207 5.54 -5.08 10.75
CA ASP A 207 6.75 -5.44 11.49
C ASP A 207 6.62 -6.84 12.11
N ILE A 208 5.47 -7.14 12.73
CA ILE A 208 5.20 -8.44 13.37
C ILE A 208 4.92 -9.52 12.32
N LEU A 209 4.17 -9.19 11.27
CA LEU A 209 3.86 -10.08 10.15
C LEU A 209 5.14 -10.61 9.51
N SER A 210 6.11 -9.73 9.24
CA SER A 210 7.39 -10.11 8.63
C SER A 210 8.13 -11.15 9.47
N TYR A 211 8.13 -10.96 10.79
CA TYR A 211 8.74 -11.88 11.74
C TYR A 211 8.00 -13.23 11.81
N GLU A 212 6.68 -13.23 12.00
CA GLU A 212 5.88 -14.45 12.10
C GLU A 212 5.86 -15.24 10.80
N PHE A 213 5.87 -14.57 9.64
CA PHE A 213 5.97 -15.22 8.33
C PHE A 213 7.27 -16.02 8.20
N GLN A 214 8.41 -15.43 8.53
CA GLN A 214 9.70 -16.13 8.50
C GLN A 214 9.74 -17.28 9.52
N ARG A 215 9.21 -17.06 10.72
CA ARG A 215 9.11 -18.08 11.77
C ARG A 215 8.26 -19.27 11.33
N ALA A 216 7.08 -19.03 10.77
CA ALA A 216 6.16 -20.05 10.29
C ALA A 216 6.78 -20.89 9.17
N ARG A 217 7.41 -20.25 8.16
CA ARG A 217 8.12 -20.96 7.08
C ARG A 217 9.26 -21.84 7.61
N ARG A 218 10.10 -21.30 8.51
CA ARG A 218 11.23 -22.05 9.08
C ARG A 218 10.79 -23.25 9.91
N THR A 219 9.68 -23.13 10.62
CA THR A 219 9.18 -24.17 11.55
C THR A 219 8.14 -25.09 10.91
N ASN A 220 7.79 -24.84 9.64
CA ASN A 220 6.71 -25.52 8.92
C ASN A 220 5.40 -25.53 9.72
N ARG A 221 5.06 -24.39 10.32
CA ARG A 221 3.82 -24.17 11.08
C ARG A 221 2.85 -23.35 10.24
N PRO A 222 1.53 -23.63 10.34
CA PRO A 222 0.55 -22.87 9.59
C PRO A 222 0.48 -21.43 10.10
N LEU A 223 0.18 -20.50 9.22
CA LEU A 223 -0.02 -19.09 9.52
C LEU A 223 -1.17 -18.61 8.64
N SER A 224 -2.13 -17.91 9.22
CA SER A 224 -3.26 -17.34 8.47
C SER A 224 -3.41 -15.86 8.72
N CYS A 225 -3.98 -15.17 7.75
CA CYS A 225 -4.30 -13.75 7.82
C CYS A 225 -5.79 -13.56 7.52
N ALA A 226 -6.43 -12.66 8.24
CA ALA A 226 -7.81 -12.26 7.97
C ALA A 226 -7.87 -10.74 7.79
N MET A 227 -8.47 -10.30 6.68
CA MET A 227 -8.77 -8.89 6.40
C MET A 227 -10.27 -8.67 6.57
N LEU A 228 -10.63 -7.63 7.31
CA LEU A 228 -12.01 -7.35 7.71
C LEU A 228 -12.40 -5.92 7.35
N ASP A 229 -13.66 -5.73 7.00
CA ASP A 229 -14.25 -4.41 6.74
C ASP A 229 -15.66 -4.34 7.28
N LEU A 230 -15.99 -3.23 7.93
CA LEU A 230 -17.33 -2.98 8.46
C LEU A 230 -18.29 -2.57 7.34
N ASP A 231 -19.35 -3.35 7.16
CA ASP A 231 -20.27 -3.15 6.05
C ASP A 231 -21.04 -1.84 6.20
N PHE A 232 -21.06 -1.05 5.12
CA PHE A 232 -21.79 0.22 5.05
C PHE A 232 -21.40 1.24 6.12
N PHE A 233 -20.17 1.20 6.64
CA PHE A 233 -19.71 2.11 7.70
C PHE A 233 -19.84 3.59 7.33
N LYS A 234 -19.55 3.96 6.08
CA LYS A 234 -19.83 5.32 5.58
C LYS A 234 -21.28 5.76 5.80
N ARG A 235 -22.26 4.88 5.54
CA ARG A 235 -23.68 5.18 5.77
C ARG A 235 -23.99 5.36 7.26
N ILE A 236 -23.32 4.63 8.14
CA ILE A 236 -23.44 4.83 9.59
C ILE A 236 -22.97 6.24 9.96
N ASN A 237 -21.80 6.68 9.47
CA ASN A 237 -21.31 8.03 9.69
C ASN A 237 -22.24 9.09 9.12
N ASP A 238 -22.75 8.88 7.90
CA ASP A 238 -23.64 9.84 7.23
C ASP A 238 -25.00 9.98 7.95
N VAL A 239 -25.50 8.91 8.58
CA VAL A 239 -26.81 8.91 9.26
C VAL A 239 -26.71 9.31 10.74
N TYR A 240 -25.69 8.86 11.45
CA TYR A 240 -25.57 9.00 12.91
C TYR A 240 -24.41 9.90 13.36
N GLY A 241 -23.57 10.35 12.43
CA GLY A 241 -22.40 11.17 12.69
C GLY A 241 -21.15 10.37 13.08
N HIS A 242 -19.99 10.99 12.88
CA HIS A 242 -18.69 10.41 13.20
C HIS A 242 -18.53 9.93 14.65
N PRO A 243 -19.05 10.60 15.70
CA PRO A 243 -18.94 10.11 17.07
C PRO A 243 -19.56 8.72 17.27
N VAL A 244 -20.64 8.41 16.56
CA VAL A 244 -21.28 7.08 16.59
C VAL A 244 -20.44 6.07 15.81
N GLY A 245 -19.88 6.46 14.67
CA GLY A 245 -18.90 5.64 13.93
C GLY A 245 -17.69 5.26 14.78
N ASP A 246 -17.17 6.20 15.57
CA ASP A 246 -16.06 5.96 16.50
C ASP A 246 -16.41 4.92 17.57
N VAL A 247 -17.64 4.96 18.10
CA VAL A 247 -18.15 3.94 19.02
C VAL A 247 -18.23 2.57 18.33
N VAL A 248 -18.74 2.54 17.09
CA VAL A 248 -18.81 1.30 16.29
C VAL A 248 -17.42 0.69 16.08
N LEU A 249 -16.42 1.49 15.75
CA LEU A 249 -15.04 1.04 15.58
C LEU A 249 -14.45 0.47 16.88
N LYS A 250 -14.72 1.12 18.02
CA LYS A 250 -14.27 0.63 19.34
C LYS A 250 -14.94 -0.69 19.72
N VAL A 251 -16.24 -0.84 19.44
CA VAL A 251 -16.97 -2.08 19.69
C VAL A 251 -16.45 -3.21 18.81
N ALA A 252 -16.19 -2.95 17.53
CA ALA A 252 -15.59 -3.93 16.62
C ALA A 252 -14.20 -4.37 17.11
N ALA A 253 -13.35 -3.42 17.53
CA ALA A 253 -12.03 -3.69 18.07
C ALA A 253 -12.05 -4.53 19.35
N ASP A 254 -12.92 -4.20 20.31
CA ASP A 254 -13.08 -4.98 21.55
C ASP A 254 -13.63 -6.39 21.26
N THR A 255 -14.56 -6.51 20.31
CA THR A 255 -15.09 -7.81 19.87
C THR A 255 -14.00 -8.67 19.22
N LEU A 256 -13.11 -8.08 18.43
CA LEU A 256 -11.94 -8.76 17.85
C LEU A 256 -10.99 -9.26 18.94
N LEU A 257 -10.63 -8.39 19.89
CA LEU A 257 -9.72 -8.78 20.98
C LEU A 257 -10.28 -9.93 21.82
N ARG A 258 -11.59 -9.96 22.06
CA ARG A 258 -12.25 -11.05 22.79
C ARG A 258 -12.36 -12.35 22.00
N SER A 259 -12.36 -12.29 20.67
CA SER A 259 -12.42 -13.48 19.81
C SER A 259 -11.05 -14.11 19.57
N CYS A 260 -9.97 -13.34 19.79
CA CYS A 260 -8.58 -13.71 19.54
C CYS A 260 -7.87 -14.31 20.76
N ARG A 261 -6.82 -15.10 20.50
CA ARG A 261 -5.88 -15.61 21.51
C ARG A 261 -4.79 -14.57 21.78
N HIS A 262 -4.03 -14.77 22.86
CA HIS A 262 -2.90 -13.90 23.18
C HIS A 262 -1.77 -13.94 22.12
N SER A 263 -1.65 -15.05 21.39
CA SER A 263 -0.70 -15.21 20.29
C SER A 263 -1.11 -14.49 19.01
N ASP A 264 -2.39 -14.12 18.89
CA ASP A 264 -2.93 -13.54 17.66
C ASP A 264 -2.67 -12.03 17.64
N VAL A 265 -2.47 -11.48 16.45
CA VAL A 265 -2.08 -10.08 16.28
C VAL A 265 -3.23 -9.34 15.64
N VAL A 266 -3.79 -8.36 16.34
CA VAL A 266 -4.95 -7.58 15.87
C VAL A 266 -4.52 -6.14 15.61
N ALA A 267 -4.82 -5.65 14.41
CA ALA A 267 -4.47 -4.31 13.97
C ALA A 267 -5.64 -3.60 13.30
N ARG A 268 -5.68 -2.27 13.42
CA ARG A 268 -6.51 -1.41 12.57
C ARG A 268 -5.70 -1.07 11.33
N TYR A 269 -6.17 -1.56 10.18
CA TYR A 269 -5.43 -1.46 8.93
C TYR A 269 -5.63 -0.09 8.26
N GLY A 270 -6.83 0.47 8.36
CA GLY A 270 -7.13 1.83 7.92
C GLY A 270 -8.62 2.13 7.96
N GLY A 271 -9.02 3.33 8.39
CA GLY A 271 -10.44 3.71 8.41
C GLY A 271 -11.35 2.71 9.15
N GLU A 272 -12.14 1.95 8.39
CA GLU A 272 -13.07 0.90 8.84
C GLU A 272 -12.56 -0.55 8.66
N GLU A 273 -11.29 -0.69 8.27
CA GLU A 273 -10.62 -1.95 7.96
C GLU A 273 -9.75 -2.43 9.12
N PHE A 274 -9.81 -3.73 9.39
CA PHE A 274 -9.03 -4.40 10.43
C PHE A 274 -8.30 -5.60 9.84
N CYS A 275 -7.15 -5.93 10.40
CA CYS A 275 -6.36 -7.08 9.99
C CYS A 275 -5.99 -7.93 11.21
N VAL A 276 -6.08 -9.26 11.06
CA VAL A 276 -5.74 -10.22 12.10
C VAL A 276 -4.76 -11.25 11.57
N LEU A 277 -3.62 -11.39 12.24
CA LEU A 277 -2.68 -12.47 12.00
C LEU A 277 -2.92 -13.58 13.02
N LEU A 278 -2.99 -14.82 12.53
CA LEU A 278 -3.32 -16.02 13.30
C LEU A 278 -2.14 -17.01 13.19
N PRO A 279 -1.11 -16.90 14.05
CA PRO A 279 -0.02 -17.86 14.10
C PRO A 279 -0.52 -19.26 14.45
N GLU A 280 0.16 -20.28 13.91
CA GLU A 280 -0.11 -21.70 14.19
C GLU A 280 -1.57 -22.09 13.93
N THR A 281 -2.21 -21.41 12.97
CA THR A 281 -3.62 -21.58 12.60
C THR A 281 -3.72 -21.83 11.10
N THR A 282 -4.43 -22.90 10.70
CA THR A 282 -4.69 -23.19 9.29
C THR A 282 -5.78 -22.28 8.74
N GLU A 283 -5.87 -22.15 7.41
CA GLU A 283 -6.90 -21.32 6.78
C GLU A 283 -8.32 -21.75 7.15
N GLU A 284 -8.59 -23.05 7.23
CA GLU A 284 -9.89 -23.59 7.64
C GLU A 284 -10.23 -23.20 9.10
N GLN A 285 -9.25 -23.28 10.00
CA GLN A 285 -9.41 -22.84 11.39
C GLN A 285 -9.63 -21.32 11.47
N ALA A 286 -8.93 -20.56 10.63
CA ALA A 286 -9.10 -19.12 10.52
C ALA A 286 -10.49 -18.74 9.99
N VAL A 287 -11.03 -19.48 9.02
CA VAL A 287 -12.42 -19.31 8.54
C VAL A 287 -13.42 -19.57 9.66
N ASN A 288 -13.25 -20.66 10.41
CA ASN A 288 -14.11 -20.97 11.56
C ASN A 288 -14.03 -19.90 12.65
N TRP A 289 -12.85 -19.34 12.91
CA TRP A 289 -12.69 -18.20 13.81
C TRP A 289 -13.40 -16.95 13.26
N ALA A 290 -13.22 -16.65 11.98
CA ALA A 290 -13.80 -15.48 11.33
C ALA A 290 -15.33 -15.52 11.33
N GLU A 291 -15.95 -16.68 11.09
CA GLU A 291 -17.41 -16.84 11.14
C GLU A 291 -17.95 -16.61 12.55
N ARG A 292 -17.30 -17.17 13.58
CA ARG A 292 -17.66 -16.90 14.98
C ARG A 292 -17.56 -15.41 15.30
N PHE A 293 -16.47 -14.75 14.89
CA PHE A 293 -16.32 -13.32 15.10
C PHE A 293 -17.41 -12.51 14.39
N ARG A 294 -17.72 -12.83 13.13
CA ARG A 294 -18.78 -12.18 12.35
C ARG A 294 -20.14 -12.29 13.05
N GLU A 295 -20.50 -13.49 13.52
CA GLU A 295 -21.73 -13.71 14.27
C GLU A 295 -21.76 -12.96 15.60
N MET A 296 -20.64 -12.92 16.33
CA MET A 296 -20.51 -12.13 17.56
C MET A 296 -20.71 -10.63 17.32
N LEU A 297 -20.08 -10.07 16.29
CA LEU A 297 -20.24 -8.66 15.94
C LEU A 297 -21.69 -8.35 15.53
N ARG A 298 -22.29 -9.21 14.70
CA ARG A 298 -23.68 -9.05 14.25
C ARG A 298 -24.69 -9.14 15.40
N ALA A 299 -24.41 -9.96 16.41
CA ALA A 299 -25.24 -10.08 17.61
C ALA A 299 -25.07 -8.92 18.60
N THR A 300 -24.00 -8.13 18.45
CA THR A 300 -23.69 -7.01 19.35
C THR A 300 -24.63 -5.84 19.06
N GLN A 301 -25.39 -5.44 20.09
CA GLN A 301 -26.25 -4.27 20.03
C GLN A 301 -25.49 -3.04 20.52
N ILE A 302 -25.36 -2.04 19.66
CA ILE A 302 -24.70 -0.77 19.98
C ILE A 302 -25.80 0.23 20.29
N ASP A 303 -25.82 0.72 21.53
CA ASP A 303 -26.79 1.72 21.96
C ASP A 303 -26.40 3.08 21.34
N VAL A 304 -27.28 3.60 20.48
CA VAL A 304 -27.21 4.94 19.89
C VAL A 304 -28.44 5.71 20.37
N VAL A 305 -28.37 7.03 20.52
CA VAL A 305 -29.47 7.85 21.09
C VAL A 305 -30.83 7.44 20.49
N ASP A 306 -31.69 6.88 21.35
CA ASP A 306 -33.04 6.36 21.10
C ASP A 306 -33.20 5.12 20.18
N LYS A 307 -32.11 4.45 19.76
CA LYS A 307 -32.16 3.22 18.92
C LYS A 307 -31.02 2.25 19.19
N LYS A 308 -31.24 0.97 18.87
CA LYS A 308 -30.19 -0.05 18.87
C LYS A 308 -29.69 -0.28 17.45
N LEU A 309 -28.39 -0.12 17.24
CA LEU A 309 -27.71 -0.36 15.98
C LEU A 309 -27.04 -1.74 16.01
N THR A 310 -27.16 -2.48 14.92
CA THR A 310 -26.39 -3.70 14.66
C THR A 310 -25.52 -3.47 13.44
N VAL A 311 -24.29 -3.97 13.47
CA VAL A 311 -23.31 -3.80 12.39
C VAL A 311 -22.87 -5.18 11.92
N SER A 312 -22.73 -5.35 10.61
CA SER A 312 -22.14 -6.55 10.01
C SER A 312 -20.74 -6.25 9.48
N CYS A 313 -19.98 -7.30 9.21
CA CYS A 313 -18.68 -7.17 8.57
C CYS A 313 -18.51 -8.22 7.47
N SER A 314 -17.74 -7.86 6.46
CA SER A 314 -17.21 -8.79 5.47
C SER A 314 -15.79 -9.18 5.86
N ILE A 315 -15.41 -10.46 5.65
CA ILE A 315 -14.09 -10.97 6.04
C ILE A 315 -13.50 -11.81 4.90
N GLY A 316 -12.26 -11.53 4.55
CA GLY A 316 -11.43 -12.36 3.70
C GLY A 316 -10.35 -13.06 4.52
N VAL A 317 -10.13 -14.34 4.28
CA VAL A 317 -9.14 -15.15 5.00
C VAL A 317 -8.14 -15.75 4.00
N SER A 318 -6.85 -15.77 4.34
CA SER A 318 -5.80 -16.46 3.58
C SER A 318 -4.93 -17.32 4.51
N GLY A 319 -4.25 -18.30 3.93
CA GLY A 319 -3.28 -19.15 4.59
C GLY A 319 -1.91 -19.06 3.93
N LEU A 320 -0.85 -19.27 4.71
CA LEU A 320 0.51 -19.41 4.22
C LEU A 320 0.66 -20.77 3.54
N TYR A 321 0.93 -20.75 2.23
CA TYR A 321 1.23 -21.93 1.41
C TYR A 321 2.61 -21.80 0.73
N GLU A 322 3.05 -22.85 0.04
CA GLU A 322 4.37 -22.89 -0.63
C GLU A 322 4.53 -21.80 -1.71
N ASP A 323 3.43 -21.43 -2.37
CA ASP A 323 3.37 -20.39 -3.40
C ASP A 323 3.29 -18.96 -2.84
N THR A 324 3.14 -18.82 -1.51
CA THR A 324 3.13 -17.52 -0.83
C THR A 324 4.57 -17.15 -0.50
N LEU A 325 5.18 -16.33 -1.36
CA LEU A 325 6.60 -16.01 -1.34
C LEU A 325 6.95 -14.89 -0.36
N THR A 326 6.04 -13.92 -0.16
CA THR A 326 6.28 -12.75 0.69
C THR A 326 5.15 -12.52 1.70
N PRO A 327 5.43 -11.81 2.81
CA PRO A 327 4.41 -11.46 3.80
C PRO A 327 3.29 -10.58 3.22
N GLU A 328 3.62 -9.68 2.29
CA GLU A 328 2.66 -8.82 1.60
C GLU A 328 1.66 -9.65 0.79
N GLN A 329 2.12 -10.72 0.13
CA GLN A 329 1.25 -11.61 -0.63
C GLN A 329 0.20 -12.29 0.26
N LEU A 330 0.54 -12.64 1.50
CA LEU A 330 -0.42 -13.23 2.45
C LEU A 330 -1.56 -12.25 2.77
N VAL A 331 -1.23 -10.97 2.96
CA VAL A 331 -2.22 -9.91 3.21
C VAL A 331 -3.04 -9.62 1.96
N ASP A 332 -2.38 -9.53 0.80
CA ASP A 332 -3.05 -9.32 -0.49
C ASP A 332 -4.07 -10.42 -0.75
N GLN A 333 -3.73 -11.70 -0.55
CA GLN A 333 -4.67 -12.82 -0.69
C GLN A 333 -5.90 -12.69 0.23
N ALA A 334 -5.73 -12.22 1.46
CA ALA A 334 -6.84 -11.97 2.37
C ALA A 334 -7.72 -10.80 1.89
N ASP A 335 -7.12 -9.71 1.38
CA ASP A 335 -7.84 -8.58 0.79
C ASP A 335 -8.65 -9.00 -0.44
N GLN A 336 -8.09 -9.87 -1.29
CA GLN A 336 -8.78 -10.44 -2.44
C GLN A 336 -10.02 -11.23 -2.03
N ALA A 337 -9.91 -12.06 -0.99
CA ALA A 337 -11.04 -12.79 -0.44
C ALA A 337 -12.09 -11.83 0.19
N LEU A 338 -11.66 -10.75 0.84
CA LEU A 338 -12.55 -9.73 1.41
C LEU A 338 -13.34 -9.02 0.31
N LEU A 339 -12.70 -8.69 -0.81
CA LEU A 339 -13.37 -8.11 -1.97
C LEU A 339 -14.47 -9.04 -2.51
N CYS A 340 -14.20 -10.34 -2.58
CA CYS A 340 -15.21 -11.35 -2.92
C CYS A 340 -16.37 -11.38 -1.92
N ALA A 341 -16.09 -11.29 -0.61
CA ALA A 341 -17.13 -11.21 0.43
C ALA A 341 -18.03 -9.98 0.23
N LYS A 342 -17.43 -8.80 -0.01
CA LYS A 342 -18.14 -7.54 -0.28
C LYS A 342 -19.02 -7.61 -1.53
N ARG A 343 -18.54 -8.25 -2.60
CA ARG A 343 -19.24 -8.34 -3.90
C ARG A 343 -20.35 -9.38 -3.92
N THR A 344 -20.20 -10.48 -3.20
CA THR A 344 -21.17 -11.58 -3.22
C THR A 344 -22.36 -11.36 -2.27
N GLY A 345 -22.37 -10.24 -1.54
CA GLY A 345 -23.53 -9.79 -0.75
C GLY A 345 -23.23 -9.37 0.68
N ARG A 346 -21.95 -9.20 1.05
CA ARG A 346 -21.51 -8.77 2.40
C ARG A 346 -21.91 -9.73 3.51
N ASP A 347 -21.62 -9.38 4.76
CA ASP A 347 -21.93 -10.15 5.98
C ASP A 347 -21.57 -11.64 5.85
N ARG A 348 -20.33 -11.92 5.43
CA ARG A 348 -19.84 -13.29 5.21
C ARG A 348 -18.32 -13.38 5.30
N VAL A 349 -17.85 -14.60 5.48
CA VAL A 349 -16.44 -14.95 5.35
C VAL A 349 -16.19 -15.61 4.00
N VAL A 350 -15.10 -15.25 3.35
CA VAL A 350 -14.59 -15.93 2.16
C VAL A 350 -13.14 -16.32 2.41
N SER A 351 -12.79 -17.58 2.12
CA SER A 351 -11.39 -18.04 2.15
C SER A 351 -10.76 -17.88 0.77
N PHE A 352 -9.50 -17.46 0.72
CA PHE A 352 -8.74 -17.33 -0.51
C PHE A 352 -8.58 -18.68 -1.20
N ARG A 353 -8.42 -19.77 -0.44
CA ARG A 353 -8.39 -21.12 -0.98
C ARG A 353 -9.72 -21.52 -1.60
N THR A 354 -10.87 -21.15 -1.06
CA THR A 354 -12.17 -21.40 -1.69
C THR A 354 -12.33 -20.58 -2.96
N VAL A 355 -11.84 -19.33 -2.96
CA VAL A 355 -11.73 -18.57 -4.20
C VAL A 355 -10.85 -19.35 -5.18
N ASN A 356 -9.68 -19.85 -4.75
CA ASN A 356 -8.74 -20.55 -5.63
C ASN A 356 -9.26 -21.91 -6.15
N GLN A 357 -9.90 -22.71 -5.29
CA GLN A 357 -10.46 -24.04 -5.57
C GLN A 357 -11.77 -23.99 -6.36
N ASN A 358 -12.54 -22.91 -6.28
CA ASN A 358 -13.66 -22.68 -7.19
C ASN A 358 -13.21 -22.35 -8.64
N VAL A 359 -11.90 -22.29 -8.90
CA VAL A 359 -11.33 -22.39 -10.28
C VAL A 359 -11.05 -23.83 -10.69
N GLU A 360 -11.01 -24.80 -9.76
CA GLU A 360 -10.60 -26.16 -10.08
C GLU A 360 -11.72 -27.22 -10.12
N PHE A 361 -12.84 -27.18 -9.37
CA PHE A 361 -13.95 -28.12 -9.65
C PHE A 361 -15.31 -27.64 -9.10
N ASN A 362 -16.23 -27.32 -10.02
CA ASN A 362 -17.66 -27.55 -9.82
C ASN A 362 -18.30 -27.95 -11.18
N LEU A 363 -17.82 -29.09 -11.71
CA LEU A 363 -18.53 -29.90 -12.70
C LEU A 363 -19.46 -30.84 -11.92
N ASP A 364 -20.58 -30.32 -11.42
CA ASP A 364 -21.68 -31.16 -10.95
C ASP A 364 -22.75 -31.19 -12.03
N GLU A 365 -22.90 -32.34 -12.69
CA GLU A 365 -23.67 -32.59 -13.93
C GLU A 365 -25.20 -32.41 -13.78
N SER A 366 -25.70 -31.92 -12.65
CA SER A 366 -27.15 -31.89 -12.36
C SER A 366 -27.82 -30.53 -12.54
N HIS A 367 -27.07 -29.44 -12.71
CA HIS A 367 -27.63 -28.10 -12.96
C HIS A 367 -26.99 -27.44 -14.19
N ARG A 368 -27.21 -28.03 -15.38
CA ARG A 368 -27.20 -27.28 -16.65
C ARG A 368 -28.30 -26.21 -16.63
N ARG A 369 -28.02 -25.07 -16.03
CA ARG A 369 -28.56 -23.78 -16.47
C ARG A 369 -27.36 -22.98 -16.96
N HIS A 370 -27.15 -23.03 -18.28
CA HIS A 370 -26.21 -22.26 -19.11
C HIS A 370 -25.04 -21.62 -18.36
N ASP A 371 -23.84 -22.18 -18.53
CA ASP A 371 -22.61 -21.46 -18.18
C ASP A 371 -22.53 -20.21 -19.06
N LEU A 372 -22.72 -19.03 -18.46
CA LEU A 372 -22.67 -17.71 -19.10
C LEU A 372 -21.35 -17.42 -19.84
N PHE A 373 -20.30 -18.22 -19.60
CA PHE A 373 -18.97 -18.09 -20.18
C PHE A 373 -18.64 -19.18 -21.21
N GLU A 374 -19.56 -20.11 -21.48
CA GLU A 374 -19.32 -21.25 -22.36
C GLU A 374 -19.03 -20.78 -23.81
N GLY A 375 -17.86 -21.14 -24.34
CA GLY A 375 -17.43 -20.78 -25.70
C GLY A 375 -16.88 -19.36 -25.87
N ILE A 376 -16.69 -18.59 -24.79
CA ILE A 376 -16.32 -17.17 -24.87
C ILE A 376 -14.82 -16.99 -24.60
N LEU A 377 -14.10 -16.47 -25.59
CA LEU A 377 -12.65 -16.26 -25.57
C LEU A 377 -12.30 -14.79 -25.33
N ALA A 378 -11.07 -14.53 -24.89
CA ALA A 378 -10.60 -13.19 -24.54
C ALA A 378 -10.76 -12.21 -25.69
N GLU A 379 -10.52 -12.66 -26.92
CA GLU A 379 -10.71 -11.88 -28.14
C GLU A 379 -12.15 -11.38 -28.35
N HIS A 380 -13.16 -12.10 -27.84
CA HIS A 380 -14.57 -11.72 -27.97
C HIS A 380 -14.96 -10.56 -27.03
N VAL A 381 -14.15 -10.27 -26.01
CA VAL A 381 -14.52 -9.34 -24.91
C VAL A 381 -13.44 -8.28 -24.64
N MET A 382 -12.26 -8.44 -25.21
CA MET A 382 -11.17 -7.48 -25.07
C MET A 382 -11.48 -6.16 -25.78
N THR A 383 -11.02 -5.06 -25.20
CA THR A 383 -10.91 -3.77 -25.88
C THR A 383 -9.55 -3.72 -26.58
N PRO A 384 -9.47 -3.51 -27.90
CA PRO A 384 -8.18 -3.50 -28.59
C PRO A 384 -7.27 -2.38 -28.11
N ILE A 385 -5.95 -2.62 -28.13
CA ILE A 385 -4.97 -1.61 -27.71
C ILE A 385 -4.77 -0.63 -28.84
N VAL A 386 -5.11 0.64 -28.58
CA VAL A 386 -5.10 1.69 -29.61
C VAL A 386 -3.69 2.27 -29.84
N ALA A 387 -2.76 2.15 -28.88
CA ALA A 387 -1.34 2.40 -29.11
C ALA A 387 -0.46 1.87 -27.96
N PRO A 388 0.43 0.88 -28.19
CA PRO A 388 1.51 0.55 -27.26
C PRO A 388 2.63 1.60 -27.33
N LEU A 389 3.35 1.79 -26.23
CA LEU A 389 4.47 2.73 -26.12
C LEU A 389 5.79 2.04 -26.42
N GLN A 390 6.72 2.72 -27.09
CA GLN A 390 8.09 2.22 -27.24
C GLN A 390 8.90 2.46 -25.96
N GLY A 391 9.79 1.54 -25.61
CA GLY A 391 10.58 1.62 -24.38
C GLY A 391 11.59 2.79 -24.33
N ASP A 392 11.93 3.37 -25.48
CA ASP A 392 12.84 4.52 -25.62
C ASP A 392 12.12 5.88 -25.53
N GLU A 393 10.78 5.89 -25.50
CA GLU A 393 10.01 7.13 -25.30
C GLU A 393 10.30 7.74 -23.93
N THR A 394 10.30 9.07 -23.85
CA THR A 394 10.61 9.80 -22.60
C THR A 394 9.38 9.92 -21.70
N VAL A 395 9.62 10.09 -20.39
CA VAL A 395 8.58 10.39 -19.40
C VAL A 395 7.74 11.60 -19.79
N GLU A 396 8.36 12.67 -20.30
CA GLU A 396 7.64 13.85 -20.80
C GLU A 396 6.66 13.51 -21.92
N HIS A 397 7.12 12.75 -22.93
CA HIS A 397 6.29 12.36 -24.06
C HIS A 397 5.09 11.53 -23.60
N VAL A 398 5.33 10.54 -22.74
CA VAL A 398 4.29 9.62 -22.26
C VAL A 398 3.34 10.29 -21.26
N ALA A 399 3.81 11.17 -20.39
CA ALA A 399 2.95 11.96 -19.51
C ALA A 399 2.03 12.88 -20.31
N ALA A 400 2.56 13.54 -21.34
CA ALA A 400 1.76 14.37 -22.23
C ALA A 400 0.77 13.53 -23.06
N TYR A 401 1.13 12.30 -23.44
CA TYR A 401 0.22 11.35 -24.07
C TYR A 401 -0.91 10.91 -23.11
N PHE A 402 -0.60 10.58 -21.85
CA PHE A 402 -1.60 10.16 -20.86
C PHE A 402 -2.61 11.26 -20.55
N LEU A 403 -2.13 12.50 -20.35
CA LEU A 403 -2.99 13.67 -20.11
C LEU A 403 -3.91 13.97 -21.30
N ARG A 404 -3.38 13.91 -22.54
CA ARG A 404 -4.15 14.20 -23.76
C ARG A 404 -5.16 13.10 -24.10
N SER A 405 -4.77 11.84 -23.92
CA SER A 405 -5.59 10.68 -24.29
C SER A 405 -6.48 10.20 -23.13
N ARG A 406 -6.38 10.79 -21.93
CA ARG A 406 -7.06 10.35 -20.69
C ARG A 406 -6.81 8.87 -20.36
N ILE A 407 -5.60 8.42 -20.62
CA ILE A 407 -5.15 7.04 -20.35
C ILE A 407 -4.37 7.05 -19.03
N SER A 408 -4.66 6.07 -18.16
CA SER A 408 -4.01 5.92 -16.85
C SER A 408 -2.87 4.90 -16.83
N SER A 409 -2.76 4.08 -17.88
CA SER A 409 -1.70 3.08 -18.05
C SER A 409 -1.66 2.55 -19.48
N ALA A 410 -0.46 2.20 -19.99
CA ALA A 410 -0.27 1.64 -21.32
C ALA A 410 0.82 0.54 -21.33
N PRO A 411 0.69 -0.47 -22.21
CA PRO A 411 1.75 -1.44 -22.45
C PRO A 411 2.97 -0.78 -23.09
N VAL A 412 4.14 -1.29 -22.72
CA VAL A 412 5.43 -0.90 -23.28
C VAL A 412 5.97 -2.06 -24.10
N VAL A 413 6.39 -1.79 -25.33
CA VAL A 413 6.90 -2.77 -26.28
C VAL A 413 8.34 -2.47 -26.69
N ASN A 414 9.06 -3.48 -27.17
CA ASN A 414 10.35 -3.30 -27.83
C ASN A 414 10.19 -2.93 -29.32
N GLU A 415 11.31 -2.72 -30.01
CA GLU A 415 11.36 -2.40 -31.45
C GLU A 415 10.64 -3.44 -32.34
N ASN A 416 10.54 -4.70 -31.86
CA ASN A 416 9.86 -5.79 -32.55
C ASN A 416 8.35 -5.90 -32.19
N GLY A 417 7.81 -4.96 -31.41
CA GLY A 417 6.42 -4.93 -30.96
C GLY A 417 6.08 -5.92 -29.85
N GLN A 418 7.07 -6.59 -29.25
CA GLN A 418 6.86 -7.53 -28.16
C GLN A 418 6.69 -6.79 -26.84
N LEU A 419 5.75 -7.24 -26.01
CA LEU A 419 5.52 -6.67 -24.70
C LEU A 419 6.73 -6.85 -23.78
N ILE A 420 7.23 -5.75 -23.22
CA ILE A 420 8.35 -5.73 -22.27
C ILE A 420 7.96 -5.18 -20.89
N GLY A 421 6.83 -4.46 -20.79
CA GLY A 421 6.37 -3.92 -19.52
C GLY A 421 5.04 -3.17 -19.60
N ILE A 422 4.66 -2.54 -18.49
CA ILE A 422 3.53 -1.62 -18.41
C ILE A 422 3.97 -0.37 -17.62
N VAL A 423 3.48 0.79 -18.04
CA VAL A 423 3.69 2.05 -17.31
C VAL A 423 2.34 2.66 -16.94
N SER A 424 2.22 3.19 -15.72
CA SER A 424 1.03 3.88 -15.21
C SER A 424 1.31 5.34 -14.86
N GLU A 425 0.26 6.15 -14.77
CA GLU A 425 0.33 7.55 -14.34
C GLU A 425 1.04 7.71 -12.99
N LYS A 426 0.86 6.74 -12.08
CA LYS A 426 1.56 6.71 -10.79
C LYS A 426 3.08 6.57 -10.98
N ASP A 427 3.51 5.68 -11.87
CA ASP A 427 4.93 5.45 -12.12
C ASP A 427 5.56 6.71 -12.75
N LEU A 428 4.84 7.41 -13.65
CA LEU A 428 5.28 8.70 -14.20
C LEU A 428 5.41 9.78 -13.12
N MET A 429 4.40 9.91 -12.24
CA MET A 429 4.41 10.90 -11.15
C MET A 429 5.56 10.68 -10.17
N GLU A 430 5.94 9.42 -9.95
CA GLU A 430 7.09 9.06 -9.11
C GLU A 430 8.42 9.54 -9.74
N ALA A 431 8.59 9.38 -11.05
CA ALA A 431 9.79 9.88 -11.75
C ALA A 431 9.95 11.40 -11.74
N ILE A 432 8.83 12.13 -11.88
CA ILE A 432 8.81 13.59 -12.03
C ILE A 432 9.24 14.33 -10.73
N THR A 433 9.30 13.63 -9.60
CA THR A 433 9.83 14.19 -8.33
C THR A 433 11.32 14.55 -8.39
N SER A 434 12.04 14.12 -9.43
CA SER A 434 13.46 14.44 -9.68
C SER A 434 13.63 15.43 -10.84
N SER A 435 14.59 16.36 -10.75
CA SER A 435 14.84 17.39 -11.77
C SER A 435 15.25 16.86 -13.15
N GLU A 436 15.74 15.61 -13.22
CA GLU A 436 16.13 14.93 -14.47
C GLU A 436 15.09 13.88 -14.93
N GLY A 437 14.01 13.67 -14.17
CA GLY A 437 13.06 12.58 -14.39
C GLY A 437 12.29 12.65 -15.72
N TRP A 438 12.11 13.85 -16.28
CA TRP A 438 11.33 14.09 -17.50
C TRP A 438 11.95 13.48 -18.77
N ASN A 439 13.28 13.43 -18.84
CA ASN A 439 14.01 12.96 -20.02
C ASN A 439 14.35 11.46 -19.97
N ARG A 440 13.98 10.76 -18.88
CA ARG A 440 14.30 9.34 -18.72
C ARG A 440 13.45 8.49 -19.67
N PRO A 441 14.01 7.40 -20.23
CA PRO A 441 13.26 6.47 -21.05
C PRO A 441 12.29 5.65 -20.18
N ILE A 442 11.12 5.33 -20.72
CA ILE A 442 10.08 4.60 -20.00
C ILE A 442 10.50 3.16 -19.67
N SER A 443 11.39 2.57 -20.46
CA SER A 443 11.97 1.24 -20.18
C SER A 443 12.67 1.14 -18.81
N GLU A 444 13.17 2.25 -18.25
CA GLU A 444 13.76 2.29 -16.89
C GLU A 444 12.73 2.42 -15.77
N LEU A 445 11.49 2.77 -16.11
CA LEU A 445 10.43 3.11 -15.17
C LEU A 445 9.26 2.11 -15.17
N MET A 446 9.05 1.46 -16.31
CA MET A 446 8.00 0.48 -16.48
C MET A 446 8.18 -0.67 -15.48
N ARG A 447 7.05 -1.26 -15.08
CA ARG A 447 7.09 -2.48 -14.27
C ARG A 447 7.36 -3.67 -15.19
N PRO A 448 8.47 -4.40 -14.99
CA PRO A 448 8.68 -5.66 -15.70
C PRO A 448 7.75 -6.73 -15.12
N HIS A 449 7.39 -7.74 -15.91
CA HIS A 449 6.49 -8.86 -15.53
C HIS A 449 5.00 -8.51 -15.51
N VAL A 450 4.47 -8.14 -16.67
CA VAL A 450 3.03 -7.95 -16.88
C VAL A 450 2.35 -9.31 -17.02
N ILE A 451 1.23 -9.49 -16.31
CA ILE A 451 0.41 -10.69 -16.47
C ILE A 451 -0.39 -10.57 -17.77
N THR A 452 -0.15 -11.51 -18.67
CA THR A 452 -0.75 -11.56 -20.01
C THR A 452 -1.50 -12.85 -20.25
N TYR A 453 -2.55 -12.79 -21.05
CA TYR A 453 -3.29 -13.96 -21.53
C TYR A 453 -3.30 -14.03 -23.06
N PRO A 454 -3.18 -15.23 -23.66
CA PRO A 454 -3.46 -15.44 -25.08
C PRO A 454 -4.88 -15.00 -25.50
N ALA A 455 -5.06 -14.58 -26.75
CA ALA A 455 -6.35 -14.15 -27.29
C ALA A 455 -7.44 -15.24 -27.27
N ASP A 456 -7.02 -16.50 -27.37
CA ASP A 456 -7.87 -17.70 -27.31
C ASP A 456 -8.12 -18.19 -25.87
N THR A 457 -7.71 -17.42 -24.85
CA THR A 457 -7.97 -17.78 -23.44
C THR A 457 -9.47 -17.67 -23.14
N PRO A 458 -10.09 -18.69 -22.52
CA PRO A 458 -11.48 -18.57 -22.07
C PRO A 458 -11.68 -17.38 -21.11
N VAL A 459 -12.68 -16.55 -21.36
CA VAL A 459 -12.96 -15.33 -20.59
C VAL A 459 -13.23 -15.62 -19.12
N ARG A 460 -13.77 -16.81 -18.82
CA ARG A 460 -13.91 -17.32 -17.45
C ARG A 460 -12.60 -17.22 -16.67
N VAL A 461 -11.50 -17.68 -17.25
CA VAL A 461 -10.16 -17.66 -16.63
C VAL A 461 -9.73 -16.23 -16.30
N ILE A 462 -9.96 -15.30 -17.23
CA ILE A 462 -9.62 -13.88 -17.07
C ILE A 462 -10.54 -13.19 -16.05
N TYR A 463 -11.83 -13.50 -16.07
CA TYR A 463 -12.80 -12.98 -15.12
C TYR A 463 -12.52 -13.45 -13.71
N GLU A 464 -12.22 -14.73 -13.52
CA GLU A 464 -11.85 -15.32 -12.23
C GLU A 464 -10.53 -14.72 -11.73
N PHE A 465 -9.53 -14.57 -12.61
CA PHE A 465 -8.27 -13.88 -12.29
C PHE A 465 -8.50 -12.43 -11.86
N LEU A 466 -9.27 -11.66 -12.64
CA LEU A 466 -9.59 -10.27 -12.30
C LEU A 466 -10.48 -10.14 -11.07
N CYS A 467 -11.28 -11.15 -10.72
CA CYS A 467 -12.03 -11.16 -9.46
C CYS A 467 -11.14 -11.42 -8.26
N ARG A 468 -10.08 -12.22 -8.45
CA ARG A 468 -9.07 -12.53 -7.43
C ARG A 468 -8.16 -11.34 -7.23
N VAL A 469 -7.37 -10.94 -8.23
CA VAL A 469 -6.27 -10.00 -8.01
C VAL A 469 -6.77 -8.55 -7.96
N ALA A 470 -6.14 -7.69 -7.14
CA ALA A 470 -6.37 -6.23 -7.09
C ALA A 470 -5.97 -5.48 -8.40
N MET A 471 -5.66 -6.23 -9.46
CA MET A 471 -5.46 -5.71 -10.80
C MET A 471 -6.81 -5.30 -11.44
N ARG A 472 -6.80 -4.16 -12.13
CA ARG A 472 -8.02 -3.61 -12.76
C ARG A 472 -8.22 -4.10 -14.19
N ARG A 473 -7.15 -4.55 -14.84
CA ARG A 473 -7.10 -4.96 -16.24
C ARG A 473 -5.96 -5.95 -16.47
N VAL A 474 -6.12 -6.84 -17.46
CA VAL A 474 -5.06 -7.73 -17.97
C VAL A 474 -4.79 -7.42 -19.44
N ILE A 475 -3.57 -7.70 -19.89
CA ILE A 475 -3.19 -7.51 -21.28
C ILE A 475 -3.39 -8.82 -22.04
N ILE A 476 -4.05 -8.74 -23.18
CA ILE A 476 -4.23 -9.85 -24.10
C ILE A 476 -3.15 -9.77 -25.17
N THR A 477 -2.46 -10.88 -25.40
CA THR A 477 -1.36 -10.97 -26.35
C THR A 477 -1.64 -12.04 -27.39
N ASP A 478 -1.24 -11.78 -28.64
CA ASP A 478 -1.08 -12.81 -29.66
C ASP A 478 0.42 -12.97 -29.94
N ARG A 479 0.96 -14.18 -29.69
CA ARG A 479 2.40 -14.49 -29.83
C ARG A 479 3.34 -13.45 -29.19
N GLY A 480 2.95 -12.91 -28.04
CA GLY A 480 3.72 -11.91 -27.28
C GLY A 480 3.57 -10.46 -27.72
N VAL A 481 2.80 -10.20 -28.79
CA VAL A 481 2.39 -8.86 -29.21
C VAL A 481 1.09 -8.49 -28.49
N PRO A 482 1.00 -7.34 -27.82
CA PRO A 482 -0.21 -6.95 -27.12
C PRO A 482 -1.31 -6.53 -28.11
N VAL A 483 -2.43 -7.27 -28.12
CA VAL A 483 -3.55 -7.09 -29.07
C VAL A 483 -4.80 -6.49 -28.44
N GLY A 484 -4.95 -6.62 -27.12
CA GLY A 484 -6.11 -6.08 -26.42
C GLY A 484 -5.94 -6.01 -24.91
N VAL A 485 -6.95 -5.48 -24.24
CA VAL A 485 -7.02 -5.40 -22.79
C VAL A 485 -8.40 -5.87 -22.36
N VAL A 486 -8.44 -6.74 -21.36
CA VAL A 486 -9.68 -7.10 -20.68
C VAL A 486 -9.69 -6.41 -19.32
N SER A 487 -10.67 -5.55 -19.09
CA SER A 487 -10.86 -4.86 -17.81
C SER A 487 -12.11 -5.37 -17.09
N ARG A 488 -12.17 -5.19 -15.77
CA ARG A 488 -13.40 -5.49 -14.99
C ARG A 488 -14.61 -4.73 -15.55
N ALA A 489 -14.41 -3.50 -16.01
CA ALA A 489 -15.48 -2.68 -16.58
C ALA A 489 -15.94 -3.22 -17.95
N SER A 490 -15.01 -3.66 -18.81
CA SER A 490 -15.29 -4.28 -20.10
C SER A 490 -16.08 -5.59 -19.91
N LEU A 491 -15.67 -6.42 -18.94
CA LEU A 491 -16.37 -7.65 -18.57
C LEU A 491 -17.78 -7.38 -18.04
N LEU A 492 -17.94 -6.47 -17.08
CA LEU A 492 -19.26 -6.14 -16.52
C LEU A 492 -20.20 -5.52 -17.55
N ARG A 493 -19.69 -4.69 -18.47
CA ARG A 493 -20.44 -4.14 -19.59
C ARG A 493 -20.94 -5.26 -20.50
N TRP A 494 -20.06 -6.17 -20.88
CA TRP A 494 -20.38 -7.32 -21.71
C TRP A 494 -21.42 -8.26 -21.04
N PHE A 495 -21.25 -8.60 -19.75
CA PHE A 495 -22.23 -9.41 -19.00
C PHE A 495 -23.60 -8.74 -18.87
N ARG A 496 -23.64 -7.42 -18.65
CA ARG A 496 -24.90 -6.68 -18.59
C ARG A 496 -25.66 -6.82 -19.91
N ASN A 497 -24.96 -6.75 -21.03
CA ASN A 497 -25.58 -6.88 -22.35
C ASN A 497 -26.05 -8.33 -22.62
N LEU A 498 -25.29 -9.35 -22.17
CA LEU A 498 -25.69 -10.76 -22.25
C LEU A 498 -26.94 -11.07 -21.40
N VAL A 499 -27.04 -10.55 -20.18
CA VAL A 499 -28.20 -10.80 -19.29
C VAL A 499 -29.47 -10.11 -19.80
N LEU A 500 -29.33 -8.94 -20.45
CA LEU A 500 -30.45 -8.24 -21.07
C LEU A 500 -31.04 -9.03 -22.24
N SER A 501 -30.19 -9.66 -23.06
CA SER A 501 -30.66 -10.48 -24.18
C SER A 501 -31.30 -11.81 -23.74
N GLU A 502 -30.80 -12.45 -22.68
CA GLU A 502 -31.40 -13.69 -22.14
C GLU A 502 -32.73 -13.45 -21.43
N ARG A 503 -32.91 -12.32 -20.72
CA ARG A 503 -34.18 -11.95 -20.08
C ARG A 503 -35.29 -11.67 -21.11
N ALA A 504 -34.95 -11.09 -22.25
CA ALA A 504 -35.89 -10.93 -23.36
C ALA A 504 -36.34 -12.30 -23.92
N ARG A 505 -35.46 -13.31 -23.92
CA ARG A 505 -35.76 -14.68 -24.37
C ARG A 505 -36.60 -15.49 -23.38
N ALA A 506 -36.32 -15.39 -22.08
CA ALA A 506 -36.93 -16.23 -21.05
C ALA A 506 -38.40 -15.90 -20.73
N ASN A 507 -38.86 -14.67 -21.01
CA ASN A 507 -40.19 -14.24 -20.60
C ASN A 507 -41.31 -14.52 -21.61
N GLY A 508 -41.02 -15.04 -22.83
CA GLY A 508 -42.05 -15.32 -23.86
C GLY A 508 -42.92 -14.12 -24.25
N GLN A 509 -42.62 -12.95 -23.72
CA GLN A 509 -43.13 -11.67 -24.10
C GLN A 509 -42.22 -11.20 -25.23
N GLN A 510 -42.79 -10.95 -26.42
CA GLN A 510 -42.22 -9.93 -27.29
C GLN A 510 -41.84 -8.76 -26.39
N PRO A 511 -40.60 -8.25 -26.47
CA PRO A 511 -40.15 -7.15 -25.65
C PRO A 511 -41.28 -6.11 -25.70
N ALA A 512 -41.72 -5.62 -24.55
CA ALA A 512 -42.59 -4.46 -24.52
C ALA A 512 -41.78 -3.32 -25.18
N GLY A 513 -41.97 -3.19 -26.49
CA GLY A 513 -41.16 -2.44 -27.44
C GLY A 513 -39.97 -3.23 -28.03
N ASP A 514 -40.12 -3.73 -29.28
CA ASP A 514 -39.00 -3.88 -30.24
C ASP A 514 -38.11 -2.61 -30.25
N ASN A 515 -38.72 -1.48 -29.91
CA ASN A 515 -38.10 -0.20 -29.58
C ASN A 515 -36.88 -0.23 -28.66
N THR A 516 -36.74 -1.06 -27.61
CA THR A 516 -35.63 -0.83 -26.65
C THR A 516 -34.25 -1.29 -27.14
N ALA A 517 -34.16 -2.41 -27.86
CA ALA A 517 -32.90 -2.85 -28.45
C ALA A 517 -32.56 -2.04 -29.71
N GLU A 518 -33.58 -1.77 -30.54
CA GLU A 518 -33.44 -0.87 -31.70
C GLU A 518 -33.07 0.55 -31.27
N GLU A 519 -33.67 1.11 -30.21
CA GLU A 519 -33.33 2.44 -29.68
C GLU A 519 -31.89 2.47 -29.13
N ILE A 520 -31.43 1.41 -28.46
CA ILE A 520 -30.05 1.34 -27.94
C ILE A 520 -29.04 1.22 -29.09
N ILE A 521 -29.31 0.38 -30.09
CA ILE A 521 -28.46 0.25 -31.29
C ILE A 521 -28.49 1.55 -32.09
N GLN A 522 -29.67 2.16 -32.28
CA GLN A 522 -29.83 3.43 -32.98
C GLN A 522 -29.15 4.59 -32.23
N ASP A 523 -29.20 4.62 -30.89
CA ASP A 523 -28.47 5.60 -30.08
C ASP A 523 -26.96 5.40 -30.17
N ALA A 524 -26.48 4.16 -30.19
CA ALA A 524 -25.07 3.86 -30.40
C ALA A 524 -24.60 4.27 -31.81
N LEU A 525 -25.40 3.99 -32.85
CA LEU A 525 -25.15 4.42 -34.23
C LEU A 525 -25.14 5.95 -34.35
N ASN A 526 -26.11 6.63 -33.74
CA ASN A 526 -26.17 8.09 -33.69
C ASN A 526 -24.92 8.69 -32.98
N GLN A 527 -24.43 8.03 -31.94
CA GLN A 527 -23.20 8.44 -31.25
C GLN A 527 -21.95 8.18 -32.09
N ILE A 528 -21.90 7.07 -32.84
CA ILE A 528 -20.81 6.80 -33.80
C ILE A 528 -20.78 7.87 -34.89
N ASP A 529 -21.93 8.21 -35.48
CA ASP A 529 -22.03 9.26 -36.50
C ASP A 529 -21.60 10.63 -35.93
N GLN A 530 -22.01 10.97 -34.72
CA GLN A 530 -21.57 12.21 -34.05
C GLN A 530 -20.06 12.24 -33.80
N GLU A 531 -19.45 11.13 -33.37
CA GLU A 531 -18.00 11.06 -33.17
C GLU A 531 -17.25 11.08 -34.51
N ARG A 532 -17.77 10.43 -35.56
CA ARG A 532 -17.24 10.51 -36.94
C ARG A 532 -17.25 11.96 -37.44
N ASP A 533 -18.35 12.67 -37.27
CA ASP A 533 -18.49 14.04 -37.77
C ASP A 533 -17.57 15.01 -36.99
N LYS A 534 -17.42 14.82 -35.66
CA LYS A 534 -16.41 15.54 -34.87
C LYS A 534 -14.98 15.23 -35.34
N MET A 535 -14.69 13.97 -35.66
CA MET A 535 -13.39 13.53 -36.17
C MET A 535 -13.09 14.16 -37.53
N ALA A 536 -14.06 14.20 -38.44
CA ALA A 536 -13.96 14.85 -39.75
C ALA A 536 -13.75 16.37 -39.63
N GLN A 537 -14.48 17.02 -38.72
CA GLN A 537 -14.31 18.44 -38.43
C GLN A 537 -12.91 18.75 -37.88
N LYS A 538 -12.43 17.95 -36.91
CA LYS A 538 -11.09 18.12 -36.33
C LYS A 538 -9.99 17.84 -37.34
N LEU A 539 -10.18 16.87 -38.24
CA LEU A 539 -9.28 16.58 -39.35
C LEU A 539 -9.15 17.76 -40.33
N ALA A 540 -10.24 18.50 -40.56
CA ALA A 540 -10.24 19.73 -41.36
C ALA A 540 -9.55 20.90 -40.65
N GLU A 541 -9.72 21.02 -39.33
CA GLU A 541 -9.13 22.09 -38.50
C GLU A 541 -7.61 21.94 -38.29
N LYS A 542 -7.06 20.73 -38.46
CA LYS A 542 -5.64 20.37 -38.24
C LYS A 542 -5.02 20.98 -36.96
N PRO A 543 -5.64 20.80 -35.78
CA PRO A 543 -5.09 21.31 -34.54
C PRO A 543 -3.79 20.57 -34.15
N PRO A 544 -2.91 21.17 -33.33
CA PRO A 544 -1.63 20.59 -32.94
C PRO A 544 -1.74 19.25 -32.18
N ASP A 545 -2.90 18.93 -31.63
CA ASP A 545 -3.26 17.69 -30.94
C ASP A 545 -4.17 16.77 -31.77
N LEU A 546 -4.20 16.96 -33.10
CA LEU A 546 -5.03 16.18 -34.04
C LEU A 546 -4.92 14.67 -33.80
N CYS A 547 -3.72 14.11 -33.66
CA CYS A 547 -3.54 12.67 -33.41
C CYS A 547 -4.26 12.20 -32.13
N ALA A 548 -4.22 12.97 -31.04
CA ALA A 548 -4.89 12.60 -29.79
C ALA A 548 -6.42 12.65 -29.93
N HIS A 549 -6.94 13.63 -30.64
CA HIS A 549 -8.37 13.71 -30.97
C HIS A 549 -8.82 12.55 -31.86
N LEU A 550 -8.01 12.18 -32.87
CA LEU A 550 -8.30 11.05 -33.75
C LEU A 550 -8.26 9.72 -32.98
N VAL A 551 -7.28 9.51 -32.10
CA VAL A 551 -7.15 8.31 -31.26
C VAL A 551 -8.29 8.18 -30.26
N GLY A 552 -8.66 9.27 -29.58
CA GLY A 552 -9.78 9.29 -28.65
C GLY A 552 -11.13 9.04 -29.32
N ALA A 553 -11.36 9.68 -30.48
CA ALA A 553 -12.57 9.45 -31.29
C ALA A 553 -12.63 8.01 -31.82
N ALA A 554 -11.52 7.48 -32.33
CA ALA A 554 -11.43 6.09 -32.80
C ALA A 554 -11.68 5.09 -31.66
N SER A 555 -11.10 5.33 -30.48
CA SER A 555 -11.34 4.50 -29.28
C SER A 555 -12.81 4.51 -28.88
N ARG A 556 -13.47 5.67 -28.97
CA ARG A 556 -14.88 5.80 -28.61
C ARG A 556 -15.83 5.18 -29.64
N ILE A 557 -15.55 5.35 -30.93
CA ILE A 557 -16.26 4.68 -32.02
C ILE A 557 -16.09 3.16 -31.87
N GLN A 558 -14.89 2.70 -31.54
CA GLN A 558 -14.61 1.30 -31.30
C GLN A 558 -15.36 0.75 -30.08
N GLU A 559 -15.43 1.50 -28.98
CA GLU A 559 -16.27 1.13 -27.82
C GLU A 559 -17.75 0.99 -28.21
N LEU A 560 -18.29 1.95 -28.97
CA LEU A 560 -19.67 1.92 -29.43
C LEU A 560 -19.93 0.79 -30.43
N ALA A 561 -18.97 0.48 -31.30
CA ALA A 561 -19.06 -0.63 -32.26
C ALA A 561 -19.01 -1.99 -31.57
N VAL A 562 -18.17 -2.15 -30.53
CA VAL A 562 -18.16 -3.34 -29.68
C VAL A 562 -19.48 -3.48 -28.92
N ASP A 563 -20.07 -2.38 -28.46
CA ASP A 563 -21.40 -2.41 -27.84
C ASP A 563 -22.46 -2.89 -28.85
N ILE A 564 -22.47 -2.38 -30.09
CA ILE A 564 -23.39 -2.84 -31.16
C ILE A 564 -23.17 -4.32 -31.50
N LEU A 565 -21.92 -4.75 -31.70
CA LEU A 565 -21.58 -6.15 -32.01
C LEU A 565 -21.97 -7.12 -30.89
N ALA A 566 -21.81 -6.70 -29.62
CA ALA A 566 -22.25 -7.47 -28.48
C ALA A 566 -23.78 -7.63 -28.45
N PHE A 567 -24.53 -6.59 -28.85
CA PHE A 567 -25.99 -6.69 -29.02
C PHE A 567 -26.38 -7.56 -30.23
N ALA A 568 -25.73 -7.40 -31.38
CA ALA A 568 -26.00 -8.18 -32.59
C ALA A 568 -25.69 -9.67 -32.41
N SER A 569 -24.56 -10.01 -31.79
CA SER A 569 -24.17 -11.40 -31.47
C SER A 569 -25.14 -12.06 -30.47
N ALA A 570 -25.65 -11.29 -29.51
CA ALA A 570 -26.68 -11.75 -28.59
C ALA A 570 -28.04 -12.02 -29.27
N VAL A 571 -28.33 -11.36 -30.39
CA VAL A 571 -29.50 -11.60 -31.25
C VAL A 571 -29.25 -12.80 -32.19
N GLN A 572 -28.03 -12.97 -32.69
CA GLN A 572 -27.61 -13.96 -33.69
C GLN A 572 -27.26 -15.37 -33.17
N ASN A 573 -27.53 -15.71 -31.91
CA ASN A 573 -27.33 -17.09 -31.42
C ASN A 573 -28.66 -17.88 -31.37
N PRO A 574 -29.18 -18.42 -32.50
CA PRO A 574 -30.25 -19.42 -32.52
C PRO A 574 -29.63 -20.82 -32.43
N LEU A 575 -29.87 -21.52 -31.33
CA LEU A 575 -29.85 -22.98 -31.40
C LEU A 575 -31.03 -23.40 -32.30
N GLY A 576 -30.72 -23.73 -33.56
CA GLY A 576 -31.51 -24.59 -34.46
C GLY A 576 -33.00 -24.29 -34.64
N GLU A 577 -33.32 -23.70 -35.81
CA GLU A 577 -34.62 -23.71 -36.50
C GLU A 577 -35.84 -23.02 -35.84
N HIS A 578 -36.60 -22.35 -36.69
CA HIS A 578 -37.84 -21.59 -36.44
C HIS A 578 -37.70 -20.25 -35.69
N PHE A 579 -37.53 -19.15 -36.43
CA PHE A 579 -38.58 -18.14 -36.67
C PHE A 579 -38.13 -17.22 -37.83
N GLY A 580 -39.05 -16.96 -38.77
CA GLY A 580 -38.78 -16.31 -40.05
C GLY A 580 -38.64 -14.79 -39.99
N CYS A 581 -37.90 -14.27 -40.98
CA CYS A 581 -37.87 -12.89 -41.50
C CYS A 581 -38.16 -11.74 -40.51
N GLY A 582 -37.09 -11.15 -39.98
CA GLY A 582 -37.14 -9.82 -39.34
C GLY A 582 -35.78 -9.29 -38.86
N ALA A 583 -34.91 -10.16 -38.33
CA ALA A 583 -33.67 -9.74 -37.66
C ALA A 583 -32.47 -9.47 -38.60
N SER A 584 -32.62 -9.61 -39.92
CA SER A 584 -31.51 -9.48 -40.87
C SER A 584 -31.15 -8.04 -41.22
N SER A 585 -32.02 -7.05 -41.02
CA SER A 585 -31.74 -5.67 -41.43
C SER A 585 -31.09 -4.78 -40.37
N ILE A 586 -30.84 -5.32 -39.16
CA ILE A 586 -30.25 -4.57 -38.04
C ILE A 586 -28.75 -4.86 -37.89
N VAL A 587 -28.27 -5.98 -38.46
CA VAL A 587 -26.85 -6.41 -38.36
C VAL A 587 -26.03 -5.98 -39.59
N ASP A 588 -26.68 -5.83 -40.76
CA ASP A 588 -26.10 -5.14 -41.93
C ASP A 588 -26.06 -3.63 -41.69
#